data_AF-A0A954FEQ5-F1
#
_entry.id   AF-A0A954FEQ5-F1
#
_cell.length_a   1.000
_cell.length_b   1.000
_cell.length_c   1.000
_cell.angle_alpha   90.00
_cell.angle_beta   90.00
_cell.angle_gamma   90.00
#
_symmetry.space_group_name_H-M   'P 1'
#
loop_
_entity.id
_entity.type
_entity.pdbx_description
1 polymer ?
#
loop_
_entity_poly.entity_id
_entity_poly.type
_entity_poly.pdbx_seq_one_letter_code
_entity_poly.pdbx_strand_id
1 'polypeptide(L)'
;FVREANSLNPKPRFVVNSGDLLSLHKALLGTPANGHNGFQNYTGIMNHLTMPYYNVAGDHTDSVYRLNEFPRGHHLCAKPLYWEYLGPHFFSFEYGKIHFVSVDYSYHLGKRKLKVNGKTLDYPTLQVQPMHTAWMNQDMKQRSPGTYVVTTSEHDLTEYCPGFLEMALQHDIRFQLVGDDHIVTEKTLPVPFRTGGALAGCWWNPKANELCPDLSPQGYLIYRVVGEKLDCFYKGLGQRIAIDSPRIGADWQGKTEVQAHLVQPQPGEFLEYTLNGTDWRPMQETGQPFYRKQYAVSVDSLSVPDGYLNFQVRSNLTSEICNRQFVVANGKEPASIRADAVLKLSVGPRSSNAKNQQAPSGKVEVIFNDHSVGVIAEQARKSYTFPIKAELLRRANTLSFRFSDPDDGMSLGSPVLEIKESVLRDPRDTAIRKIRTAHWGNAAADWGGYLVGESPTLVENPFQRKQSRFCFVLNDTE
;
A
#
# COMPACT_ATOMS: atom_id res chain seq x y z
N PHE A 1 -17.11 6.12 6.40
CA PHE A 1 -16.58 7.08 5.41
C PHE A 1 -17.49 8.29 5.21
N VAL A 2 -18.69 8.14 4.65
CA VAL A 2 -19.57 9.28 4.24
C VAL A 2 -19.76 10.33 5.33
N ARG A 3 -20.10 9.92 6.56
CA ARG A 3 -20.21 10.85 7.71
C ARG A 3 -18.94 11.66 7.95
N GLU A 4 -17.79 10.99 7.86
CA GLU A 4 -16.48 11.60 8.10
C GLU A 4 -16.12 12.59 6.99
N ALA A 5 -16.27 12.21 5.72
CA ALA A 5 -16.03 13.08 4.57
C ALA A 5 -16.92 14.34 4.61
N ASN A 6 -18.18 14.20 5.01
CA ASN A 6 -19.10 15.33 5.21
C ASN A 6 -18.70 16.25 6.37
N SER A 7 -18.06 15.72 7.41
CA SER A 7 -17.62 16.49 8.59
C SER A 7 -16.31 17.24 8.38
N LEU A 8 -15.57 16.95 7.31
CA LEU A 8 -14.33 17.65 6.98
C LEU A 8 -14.61 19.16 6.73
N ASN A 9 -13.69 19.99 7.19
CA ASN A 9 -13.77 21.45 7.23
C ASN A 9 -12.38 22.04 6.92
N PRO A 10 -12.24 22.87 5.86
CA PRO A 10 -13.24 23.11 4.81
C PRO A 10 -13.75 21.82 4.18
N LYS A 11 -14.96 21.80 3.62
CA LYS A 11 -15.52 20.59 3.01
C LYS A 11 -14.79 20.19 1.72
N PRO A 12 -14.54 18.88 1.46
CA PRO A 12 -14.01 18.41 0.19
C PRO A 12 -14.89 18.85 -0.98
N ARG A 13 -14.27 19.21 -2.10
CA ARG A 13 -15.01 19.64 -3.30
C ARG A 13 -15.66 18.47 -4.03
N PHE A 14 -15.04 17.30 -3.99
CA PHE A 14 -15.58 16.07 -4.53
C PHE A 14 -14.85 14.86 -3.91
N VAL A 15 -15.39 13.68 -4.13
CA VAL A 15 -14.76 12.38 -3.82
C VAL A 15 -14.51 11.64 -5.12
N VAL A 16 -13.37 10.95 -5.24
CA VAL A 16 -13.08 10.03 -6.34
C VAL A 16 -12.84 8.64 -5.77
N ASN A 17 -13.50 7.64 -6.32
CA ASN A 17 -13.21 6.24 -6.10
C ASN A 17 -12.56 5.66 -7.36
N SER A 18 -11.40 5.03 -7.19
CA SER A 18 -10.55 4.54 -8.28
C SER A 18 -10.77 3.08 -8.69
N GLY A 19 -11.86 2.42 -8.25
CA GLY A 19 -12.13 1.02 -8.59
C GLY A 19 -12.70 0.23 -7.40
N ASP A 20 -13.04 -1.03 -7.64
CA ASP A 20 -13.57 -1.93 -6.59
C ASP A 20 -14.64 -1.33 -5.67
N LEU A 21 -15.60 -0.66 -6.30
CA LEU A 21 -16.76 -0.04 -5.64
C LEU A 21 -17.62 -1.07 -4.87
N LEU A 22 -17.67 -2.28 -5.40
CA LEU A 22 -18.48 -3.40 -4.95
C LEU A 22 -17.60 -4.64 -4.78
N SER A 23 -18.15 -5.69 -4.19
CA SER A 23 -17.51 -7.01 -4.12
C SER A 23 -18.24 -8.03 -5.02
N LEU A 24 -18.63 -7.63 -6.23
CA LEU A 24 -19.24 -8.58 -7.18
C LEU A 24 -18.19 -9.56 -7.68
N HIS A 25 -18.58 -10.80 -7.96
CA HIS A 25 -17.61 -11.82 -8.33
C HIS A 25 -17.04 -11.55 -9.74
N LYS A 26 -15.71 -11.36 -9.86
CA LYS A 26 -14.99 -11.08 -11.13
C LYS A 26 -15.35 -12.06 -12.25
N ALA A 27 -15.67 -13.31 -11.92
CA ALA A 27 -16.07 -14.33 -12.89
C ALA A 27 -17.59 -14.39 -13.20
N LEU A 28 -18.35 -13.38 -12.80
CA LEU A 28 -19.79 -13.24 -13.04
C LEU A 28 -20.61 -14.46 -12.56
N LEU A 29 -20.37 -14.89 -11.32
CA LEU A 29 -21.05 -16.05 -10.71
C LEU A 29 -22.29 -15.69 -9.88
N GLY A 30 -22.60 -14.40 -9.74
CA GLY A 30 -23.77 -13.94 -9.00
C GLY A 30 -25.07 -14.08 -9.78
N THR A 31 -26.16 -13.56 -9.20
CA THR A 31 -27.45 -13.36 -9.88
C THR A 31 -27.65 -11.89 -10.22
N PRO A 32 -28.57 -11.55 -11.15
CA PRO A 32 -28.93 -10.15 -11.40
C PRO A 32 -29.37 -9.41 -10.12
N ALA A 33 -30.09 -10.10 -9.24
CA ALA A 33 -30.50 -9.57 -7.95
C ALA A 33 -29.30 -9.24 -7.03
N ASN A 34 -28.24 -10.06 -7.04
CA ASN A 34 -27.01 -9.71 -6.30
C ASN A 34 -26.39 -8.41 -6.82
N GLY A 35 -26.36 -8.23 -8.14
CA GLY A 35 -25.89 -6.99 -8.77
C GLY A 35 -26.71 -5.78 -8.34
N HIS A 36 -28.04 -5.85 -8.49
CA HIS A 36 -28.94 -4.76 -8.05
C HIS A 36 -28.75 -4.43 -6.57
N ASN A 37 -28.71 -5.43 -5.69
CA ASN A 37 -28.51 -5.20 -4.26
C ASN A 37 -27.17 -4.52 -3.97
N GLY A 38 -26.09 -4.92 -4.65
CA GLY A 38 -24.78 -4.30 -4.52
C GLY A 38 -24.81 -2.81 -4.89
N PHE A 39 -25.33 -2.48 -6.06
CA PHE A 39 -25.42 -1.09 -6.51
C PHE A 39 -26.41 -0.25 -5.69
N GLN A 40 -27.57 -0.80 -5.31
CA GLN A 40 -28.54 -0.14 -4.43
C GLN A 40 -27.94 0.20 -3.07
N ASN A 41 -27.21 -0.73 -2.44
CA ASN A 41 -26.54 -0.47 -1.17
C ASN A 41 -25.46 0.59 -1.31
N TYR A 42 -24.61 0.47 -2.34
CA TYR A 42 -23.55 1.44 -2.60
C TYR A 42 -24.10 2.85 -2.82
N THR A 43 -25.03 3.00 -3.76
CA THR A 43 -25.66 4.30 -4.06
C THR A 43 -26.46 4.82 -2.88
N GLY A 44 -27.20 3.96 -2.17
CA GLY A 44 -27.93 4.32 -0.97
C GLY A 44 -27.03 4.92 0.12
N ILE A 45 -25.81 4.42 0.27
CA ILE A 45 -24.82 4.98 1.19
C ILE A 45 -24.19 6.26 0.63
N MET A 46 -23.68 6.20 -0.60
CA MET A 46 -22.86 7.27 -1.19
C MET A 46 -23.66 8.52 -1.56
N ASN A 47 -24.97 8.40 -1.81
CA ASN A 47 -25.88 9.54 -2.01
C ASN A 47 -26.03 10.44 -0.78
N HIS A 48 -25.57 10.00 0.39
CA HIS A 48 -25.50 10.85 1.58
C HIS A 48 -24.25 11.74 1.60
N LEU A 49 -23.31 11.60 0.66
CA LEU A 49 -22.26 12.59 0.47
C LEU A 49 -22.88 13.92 0.05
N THR A 50 -22.46 14.98 0.70
CA THR A 50 -22.99 16.32 0.46
C THR A 50 -22.22 17.05 -0.65
N MET A 51 -21.26 16.38 -1.28
CA MET A 51 -20.42 16.83 -2.39
C MET A 51 -20.51 15.83 -3.55
N PRO A 52 -20.19 16.24 -4.79
CA PRO A 52 -20.08 15.32 -5.92
C PRO A 52 -19.14 14.16 -5.62
N TYR A 53 -19.47 12.98 -6.13
CA TYR A 53 -18.59 11.82 -6.09
C TYR A 53 -18.52 11.16 -7.46
N TYR A 54 -17.32 10.72 -7.83
CA TYR A 54 -17.00 10.14 -9.13
C TYR A 54 -16.45 8.75 -8.91
N ASN A 55 -17.00 7.79 -9.65
CA ASN A 55 -16.69 6.39 -9.48
C ASN A 55 -16.03 5.88 -10.75
N VAL A 56 -14.89 5.22 -10.62
CA VAL A 56 -14.25 4.52 -11.73
C VAL A 56 -14.68 3.06 -11.66
N ALA A 57 -15.03 2.49 -12.81
CA ALA A 57 -15.38 1.09 -12.89
C ALA A 57 -14.14 0.22 -12.62
N GLY A 58 -14.35 -0.81 -11.80
CA GLY A 58 -13.36 -1.80 -11.44
C GLY A 58 -13.75 -3.22 -11.83
N ASP A 59 -12.88 -4.19 -11.61
CA ASP A 59 -13.09 -5.58 -12.00
C ASP A 59 -14.07 -6.33 -11.09
N HIS A 60 -14.36 -5.79 -9.90
CA HIS A 60 -15.47 -6.21 -9.03
C HIS A 60 -16.78 -5.43 -9.24
N THR A 61 -16.89 -4.64 -10.31
CA THR A 61 -18.05 -3.77 -10.58
C THR A 61 -19.05 -4.36 -11.57
N ASP A 62 -18.65 -5.38 -12.33
CA ASP A 62 -19.45 -5.98 -13.38
C ASP A 62 -20.43 -7.04 -12.85
N SER A 63 -21.56 -7.22 -13.54
CA SER A 63 -22.66 -8.07 -13.07
C SER A 63 -23.22 -9.01 -14.14
N VAL A 64 -24.00 -10.00 -13.72
CA VAL A 64 -24.69 -10.91 -14.66
C VAL A 64 -25.97 -10.32 -15.28
N TYR A 65 -26.33 -9.09 -14.93
CA TYR A 65 -27.53 -8.44 -15.44
C TYR A 65 -27.44 -8.19 -16.95
N ARG A 66 -28.52 -8.55 -17.67
CA ARG A 66 -28.63 -8.42 -19.13
C ARG A 66 -27.50 -9.08 -19.92
N LEU A 67 -26.85 -10.10 -19.36
CA LEU A 67 -25.81 -10.86 -20.07
C LEU A 67 -26.30 -11.58 -21.32
N ASN A 68 -27.60 -11.87 -21.39
CA ASN A 68 -28.26 -12.45 -22.56
C ASN A 68 -28.59 -11.40 -23.65
N GLU A 69 -28.57 -10.11 -23.33
CA GLU A 69 -28.81 -9.03 -24.29
C GLU A 69 -27.52 -8.59 -24.98
N PHE A 70 -26.37 -8.70 -24.30
CA PHE A 70 -25.06 -8.38 -24.85
C PHE A 70 -24.19 -9.64 -24.91
N PRO A 71 -23.84 -10.15 -26.11
CA PRO A 71 -23.10 -11.38 -26.23
C PRO A 71 -21.76 -11.30 -25.51
N ARG A 72 -21.33 -12.43 -24.95
CA ARG A 72 -19.95 -12.60 -24.47
C ARG A 72 -19.00 -12.19 -25.60
N GLY A 73 -18.11 -11.23 -25.34
CA GLY A 73 -17.29 -10.63 -26.41
C GLY A 73 -17.60 -9.18 -26.72
N HIS A 74 -18.78 -8.69 -26.35
CA HIS A 74 -19.13 -7.29 -26.52
C HIS A 74 -18.59 -6.43 -25.37
N HIS A 75 -18.16 -5.20 -25.67
CA HIS A 75 -17.69 -4.29 -24.61
C HIS A 75 -18.76 -3.86 -23.63
N LEU A 76 -20.03 -3.87 -24.06
CA LEU A 76 -21.18 -3.58 -23.20
C LEU A 76 -21.56 -4.76 -22.28
N CYS A 77 -20.89 -5.92 -22.41
CA CYS A 77 -21.21 -7.10 -21.62
C CYS A 77 -20.90 -6.84 -20.13
N ALA A 78 -21.87 -7.15 -19.26
CA ALA A 78 -21.79 -7.06 -17.79
C ALA A 78 -21.81 -5.64 -17.17
N LYS A 79 -21.69 -4.59 -17.97
CA LYS A 79 -21.72 -3.17 -17.56
C LYS A 79 -23.10 -2.52 -17.31
N PRO A 80 -24.26 -3.01 -17.79
CA PRO A 80 -25.50 -2.22 -17.73
C PRO A 80 -25.93 -1.71 -16.36
N LEU A 81 -25.76 -2.50 -15.28
CA LEU A 81 -26.09 -2.01 -13.93
C LEU A 81 -25.24 -0.84 -13.50
N TYR A 82 -23.96 -0.82 -13.86
CA TYR A 82 -23.11 0.33 -13.57
C TYR A 82 -23.72 1.60 -14.17
N TRP A 83 -24.15 1.55 -15.42
CA TRP A 83 -24.72 2.74 -16.08
C TRP A 83 -26.06 3.15 -15.51
N GLU A 84 -26.92 2.19 -15.17
CA GLU A 84 -28.23 2.48 -14.60
C GLU A 84 -28.14 3.14 -13.22
N TYR A 85 -27.14 2.79 -12.41
CA TYR A 85 -26.98 3.32 -11.05
C TYR A 85 -26.01 4.49 -10.94
N LEU A 86 -24.93 4.50 -11.73
CA LEU A 86 -23.80 5.44 -11.58
C LEU A 86 -23.58 6.30 -12.82
N GLY A 87 -24.30 6.05 -13.92
CA GLY A 87 -24.13 6.78 -15.17
C GLY A 87 -22.94 6.30 -16.00
N PRO A 88 -22.49 7.09 -16.99
CA PRO A 88 -21.45 6.65 -17.92
C PRO A 88 -20.12 6.40 -17.20
N HIS A 89 -19.52 5.24 -17.46
CA HIS A 89 -18.16 4.90 -16.99
C HIS A 89 -17.03 5.69 -17.67
N PHE A 90 -17.30 6.31 -18.82
CA PHE A 90 -16.38 7.22 -19.51
C PHE A 90 -16.82 8.65 -19.20
N PHE A 91 -16.05 9.33 -18.37
CA PHE A 91 -16.31 10.71 -18.00
C PHE A 91 -15.00 11.41 -17.66
N SER A 92 -15.04 12.73 -17.79
CA SER A 92 -13.97 13.63 -17.41
C SER A 92 -14.58 14.88 -16.77
N PHE A 93 -13.77 15.61 -16.01
CA PHE A 93 -14.15 16.91 -15.46
C PHE A 93 -12.91 17.71 -15.10
N GLU A 94 -13.04 19.04 -15.11
CA GLU A 94 -11.97 19.94 -14.70
C GLU A 94 -12.21 20.48 -13.28
N TYR A 95 -11.13 20.54 -12.50
CA TYR A 95 -11.10 21.25 -11.23
C TYR A 95 -9.80 22.06 -11.11
N GLY A 96 -9.92 23.39 -11.15
CA GLY A 96 -8.76 24.27 -11.21
C GLY A 96 -8.01 24.08 -12.53
N LYS A 97 -6.73 23.69 -12.46
CA LYS A 97 -5.89 23.43 -13.63
C LYS A 97 -5.79 21.94 -14.01
N ILE A 98 -6.62 21.10 -13.40
CA ILE A 98 -6.54 19.65 -13.57
C ILE A 98 -7.75 19.16 -14.37
N HIS A 99 -7.49 18.42 -15.44
CA HIS A 99 -8.47 17.63 -16.17
C HIS A 99 -8.42 16.18 -15.68
N PHE A 100 -9.43 15.75 -14.94
CA PHE A 100 -9.54 14.38 -14.43
C PHE A 100 -10.21 13.49 -15.48
N VAL A 101 -9.66 12.30 -15.73
CA VAL A 101 -10.18 11.34 -16.72
C VAL A 101 -10.36 9.98 -16.07
N SER A 102 -11.58 9.43 -16.15
CA SER A 102 -11.88 8.04 -15.73
C SER A 102 -11.35 7.04 -16.74
N VAL A 103 -10.72 5.96 -16.28
CA VAL A 103 -10.21 4.89 -17.15
C VAL A 103 -10.60 3.51 -16.61
N ASP A 104 -11.50 2.86 -17.34
CA ASP A 104 -11.92 1.47 -17.20
C ASP A 104 -11.06 0.59 -18.14
N TYR A 105 -10.39 -0.39 -17.54
CA TYR A 105 -9.48 -1.34 -18.18
C TYR A 105 -10.03 -2.80 -18.13
N SER A 106 -11.22 -3.00 -17.56
CA SER A 106 -11.78 -4.30 -17.24
C SER A 106 -13.11 -4.55 -17.96
N TYR A 107 -13.07 -5.43 -18.97
CA TYR A 107 -14.23 -5.78 -19.80
C TYR A 107 -14.39 -7.29 -19.97
N HIS A 108 -15.63 -7.76 -19.92
CA HIS A 108 -15.97 -9.16 -20.18
C HIS A 108 -16.09 -9.50 -21.67
N LEU A 109 -14.94 -9.51 -22.37
CA LEU A 109 -14.88 -9.83 -23.79
C LEU A 109 -14.82 -11.34 -24.11
N GLY A 110 -15.04 -12.24 -23.13
CA GLY A 110 -15.03 -13.70 -23.35
C GLY A 110 -13.68 -14.31 -23.79
N LYS A 111 -12.60 -13.51 -23.81
CA LYS A 111 -11.25 -13.93 -24.27
C LYS A 111 -10.38 -14.47 -23.14
N ARG A 112 -10.49 -13.92 -21.93
CA ARG A 112 -9.70 -14.34 -20.76
C ARG A 112 -10.50 -15.35 -19.95
N LYS A 113 -9.92 -16.53 -19.72
CA LYS A 113 -10.51 -17.60 -18.93
C LYS A 113 -9.52 -18.11 -17.89
N LEU A 114 -9.96 -18.28 -16.64
CA LEU A 114 -9.14 -18.81 -15.55
C LEU A 114 -9.78 -20.07 -14.97
N LYS A 115 -8.94 -20.99 -14.46
CA LYS A 115 -9.42 -22.13 -13.69
C LYS A 115 -9.65 -21.71 -12.24
N VAL A 116 -10.87 -21.83 -11.76
CA VAL A 116 -11.27 -21.59 -10.37
C VAL A 116 -12.02 -22.81 -9.88
N ASN A 117 -11.53 -23.45 -8.81
CA ASN A 117 -12.12 -24.67 -8.25
C ASN A 117 -12.38 -25.76 -9.32
N GLY A 118 -11.42 -25.95 -10.23
CA GLY A 118 -11.52 -26.93 -11.32
C GLY A 118 -12.39 -26.51 -12.51
N LYS A 119 -13.11 -25.39 -12.43
CA LYS A 119 -13.96 -24.87 -13.52
C LYS A 119 -13.24 -23.77 -14.30
N THR A 120 -13.33 -23.82 -15.63
CA THR A 120 -12.85 -22.73 -16.49
C THR A 120 -13.92 -21.65 -16.55
N LEU A 121 -13.64 -20.48 -15.99
CA LEU A 121 -14.56 -19.36 -15.90
C LEU A 121 -14.05 -18.15 -16.70
N ASP A 122 -14.97 -17.37 -17.26
CA ASP A 122 -14.65 -16.12 -17.93
C ASP A 122 -14.25 -15.06 -16.92
N TYR A 123 -13.26 -14.24 -17.27
CA TYR A 123 -12.75 -13.14 -16.44
C TYR A 123 -12.66 -11.86 -17.28
N PRO A 124 -12.67 -10.66 -16.64
CA PRO A 124 -12.51 -9.41 -17.36
C PRO A 124 -11.11 -9.32 -17.96
N THR A 125 -10.96 -8.52 -19.01
CA THR A 125 -9.66 -8.13 -19.55
C THR A 125 -8.81 -7.48 -18.47
N LEU A 126 -7.49 -7.53 -18.62
CA LEU A 126 -6.56 -6.71 -17.84
C LEU A 126 -5.89 -5.72 -18.79
N GLN A 127 -6.69 -4.93 -19.51
CA GLN A 127 -6.17 -3.98 -20.49
C GLN A 127 -7.22 -2.98 -20.92
N VAL A 128 -6.84 -1.71 -21.01
CA VAL A 128 -7.67 -0.66 -21.62
C VAL A 128 -7.95 -0.99 -23.08
N GLN A 129 -9.21 -0.87 -23.46
CA GLN A 129 -9.65 -1.26 -24.79
C GLN A 129 -9.56 -0.11 -25.80
N PRO A 130 -9.39 -0.40 -27.11
CA PRO A 130 -9.19 0.64 -28.14
C PRO A 130 -10.27 1.72 -28.19
N MET A 131 -11.53 1.37 -27.96
CA MET A 131 -12.63 2.34 -27.89
C MET A 131 -12.45 3.36 -26.76
N HIS A 132 -11.89 2.92 -25.62
CA HIS A 132 -11.64 3.79 -24.48
C HIS A 132 -10.41 4.68 -24.78
N THR A 133 -9.35 4.10 -25.33
CA THR A 133 -8.18 4.85 -25.82
C THR A 133 -8.56 5.93 -26.84
N ALA A 134 -9.52 5.65 -27.74
CA ALA A 134 -10.03 6.62 -28.71
C ALA A 134 -10.80 7.76 -28.02
N TRP A 135 -11.69 7.43 -27.09
CA TRP A 135 -12.42 8.42 -26.30
C TRP A 135 -11.49 9.31 -25.47
N MET A 136 -10.52 8.71 -24.76
CA MET A 136 -9.52 9.45 -23.97
C MET A 136 -8.77 10.46 -24.85
N ASN A 137 -8.31 10.04 -26.03
CA ASN A 137 -7.63 10.93 -26.98
C ASN A 137 -8.52 12.07 -27.48
N GLN A 138 -9.82 11.83 -27.68
CA GLN A 138 -10.75 12.86 -28.11
C GLN A 138 -11.02 13.87 -26.98
N ASP A 139 -11.31 13.35 -25.79
CA ASP A 139 -11.62 14.13 -24.59
C ASP A 139 -10.45 15.02 -24.18
N MET A 140 -9.24 14.46 -24.03
CA MET A 140 -8.07 15.22 -23.60
C MET A 140 -7.61 16.28 -24.62
N LYS A 141 -7.95 16.13 -25.91
CA LYS A 141 -7.70 17.18 -26.93
C LYS A 141 -8.62 18.38 -26.79
N GLN A 142 -9.78 18.21 -26.16
CA GLN A 142 -10.81 19.24 -26.02
C GLN A 142 -10.80 19.91 -24.64
N ARG A 143 -9.86 19.53 -23.76
CA ARG A 143 -9.69 20.15 -22.44
C ARG A 143 -9.36 21.64 -22.53
N SER A 144 -9.63 22.39 -21.47
CA SER A 144 -9.35 23.83 -21.43
C SER A 144 -7.85 24.12 -21.58
N PRO A 145 -7.46 25.17 -22.32
CA PRO A 145 -6.06 25.55 -22.44
C PRO A 145 -5.39 25.79 -21.08
N GLY A 146 -4.18 25.26 -20.91
CA GLY A 146 -3.40 25.41 -19.66
C GLY A 146 -3.73 24.40 -18.56
N THR A 147 -4.59 23.42 -18.83
CA THR A 147 -4.82 22.28 -17.93
C THR A 147 -3.92 21.10 -18.27
N TYR A 148 -3.58 20.31 -17.25
CA TYR A 148 -2.88 19.04 -17.38
C TYR A 148 -3.78 17.89 -16.90
N VAL A 149 -3.43 16.66 -17.28
CA VAL A 149 -4.30 15.51 -17.07
C VAL A 149 -3.88 14.70 -15.84
N VAL A 150 -4.88 14.27 -15.08
CA VAL A 150 -4.77 13.23 -14.06
C VAL A 150 -5.73 12.10 -14.41
N THR A 151 -5.22 10.88 -14.58
CA THR A 151 -6.07 9.72 -14.82
C THR A 151 -6.50 9.10 -13.49
N THR A 152 -7.68 8.51 -13.47
CA THR A 152 -8.14 7.66 -12.37
C THR A 152 -8.50 6.29 -12.93
N SER A 153 -7.87 5.24 -12.41
CA SER A 153 -7.99 3.88 -12.89
C SER A 153 -7.81 2.88 -11.75
N GLU A 154 -8.30 1.68 -11.93
CA GLU A 154 -8.09 0.63 -10.92
C GLU A 154 -6.65 0.11 -10.93
N HIS A 155 -5.93 0.16 -12.05
CA HIS A 155 -4.50 -0.16 -12.09
C HIS A 155 -3.65 0.89 -12.84
N ASP A 156 -2.33 0.77 -12.69
CA ASP A 156 -1.32 1.55 -13.41
C ASP A 156 -1.44 1.39 -14.92
N LEU A 157 -1.77 2.49 -15.60
CA LEU A 157 -1.97 2.52 -17.04
C LEU A 157 -0.66 2.34 -17.81
N THR A 158 0.50 2.52 -17.17
CA THR A 158 1.79 2.16 -17.78
C THR A 158 1.86 0.68 -18.13
N GLU A 159 1.25 -0.18 -17.31
CA GLU A 159 1.23 -1.63 -17.51
C GLU A 159 0.04 -2.07 -18.37
N TYR A 160 -1.13 -1.44 -18.16
CA TYR A 160 -2.40 -1.94 -18.68
C TYR A 160 -3.03 -1.10 -19.81
N CYS A 161 -2.42 0.00 -20.24
CA CYS A 161 -2.90 0.76 -21.39
C CYS A 161 -1.85 0.80 -22.52
N PRO A 162 -2.10 0.16 -23.67
CA PRO A 162 -1.22 0.24 -24.83
C PRO A 162 -0.97 1.69 -25.26
N GLY A 163 0.31 2.05 -25.46
CA GLY A 163 0.71 3.39 -25.91
C GLY A 163 0.49 4.49 -24.87
N PHE A 164 0.36 4.15 -23.58
CA PHE A 164 0.07 5.13 -22.53
C PHE A 164 1.17 6.18 -22.36
N LEU A 165 2.44 5.83 -22.55
CA LEU A 165 3.53 6.78 -22.38
C LEU A 165 3.53 7.84 -23.48
N GLU A 166 3.30 7.43 -24.72
CA GLU A 166 3.12 8.33 -25.86
C GLU A 166 1.89 9.22 -25.64
N MET A 167 0.79 8.64 -25.16
CA MET A 167 -0.41 9.38 -24.79
C MET A 167 -0.15 10.39 -23.67
N ALA A 168 0.62 10.02 -22.65
CA ALA A 168 0.97 10.88 -21.54
C ALA A 168 1.78 12.09 -22.00
N LEU A 169 2.76 11.88 -22.89
CA LEU A 169 3.52 12.96 -23.51
C LEU A 169 2.63 13.85 -24.39
N GLN A 170 1.75 13.26 -25.19
CA GLN A 170 0.88 14.00 -26.10
C GLN A 170 -0.15 14.88 -25.37
N HIS A 171 -0.69 14.38 -24.26
CA HIS A 171 -1.81 15.00 -23.56
C HIS A 171 -1.45 15.60 -22.20
N ASP A 172 -0.17 15.66 -21.85
CA ASP A 172 0.32 16.18 -20.58
C ASP A 172 -0.31 15.46 -19.38
N ILE A 173 -0.29 14.12 -19.41
CA ILE A 173 -0.70 13.29 -18.28
C ILE A 173 0.43 13.26 -17.27
N ARG A 174 0.22 13.88 -16.11
CA ARG A 174 1.28 14.07 -15.09
C ARG A 174 1.14 13.15 -13.88
N PHE A 175 -0.03 12.56 -13.67
CA PHE A 175 -0.29 11.75 -12.47
C PHE A 175 -1.44 10.76 -12.68
N GLN A 176 -1.39 9.65 -11.94
CA GLN A 176 -2.44 8.64 -11.91
C GLN A 176 -2.93 8.40 -10.47
N LEU A 177 -4.25 8.35 -10.30
CA LEU A 177 -4.92 7.88 -9.08
C LEU A 177 -5.31 6.41 -9.28
N VAL A 178 -4.70 5.50 -8.51
CA VAL A 178 -4.77 4.05 -8.76
C VAL A 178 -5.44 3.27 -7.60
N GLY A 179 -6.21 2.23 -7.93
CA GLY A 179 -6.91 1.31 -7.02
C GLY A 179 -6.32 -0.12 -6.92
N ASP A 180 -7.19 -1.12 -6.74
CA ASP A 180 -6.99 -2.60 -6.66
C ASP A 180 -6.03 -3.14 -5.58
N ASP A 181 -4.81 -2.60 -5.46
CA ASP A 181 -3.74 -3.27 -4.71
C ASP A 181 -3.95 -3.24 -3.18
N HIS A 182 -4.96 -2.53 -2.68
CA HIS A 182 -5.28 -2.41 -1.25
C HIS A 182 -4.13 -1.88 -0.38
N ILE A 183 -3.01 -1.40 -0.92
CA ILE A 183 -1.88 -0.82 -0.17
C ILE A 183 -1.77 0.68 -0.40
N VAL A 184 -1.10 1.38 0.50
CA VAL A 184 -0.71 2.77 0.32
C VAL A 184 0.70 2.81 -0.25
N THR A 185 0.83 3.08 -1.55
CA THR A 185 2.11 3.13 -2.24
C THR A 185 2.15 4.28 -3.25
N GLU A 186 3.35 4.63 -3.69
CA GLU A 186 3.56 5.54 -4.80
C GLU A 186 4.66 5.04 -5.74
N LYS A 187 4.55 5.48 -6.98
CA LYS A 187 5.56 5.32 -8.02
C LYS A 187 5.86 6.69 -8.60
N THR A 188 7.13 7.01 -8.83
CA THR A 188 7.56 8.33 -9.31
C THR A 188 7.75 8.40 -10.82
N LEU A 189 8.02 7.27 -11.49
CA LEU A 189 8.33 7.20 -12.92
C LEU A 189 7.69 5.97 -13.58
N PRO A 190 7.49 5.98 -14.92
CA PRO A 190 7.67 7.10 -15.84
C PRO A 190 6.54 8.13 -15.78
N VAL A 191 5.31 7.70 -15.48
CA VAL A 191 4.19 8.58 -15.09
C VAL A 191 3.85 8.25 -13.64
N PRO A 192 3.99 9.21 -12.70
CA PRO A 192 3.80 8.92 -11.30
C PRO A 192 2.37 8.45 -10.99
N PHE A 193 2.23 7.57 -10.01
CA PHE A 193 0.93 7.19 -9.46
C PHE A 193 0.97 7.14 -7.94
N ARG A 194 -0.22 7.18 -7.34
CA ARG A 194 -0.41 6.82 -5.93
C ARG A 194 -1.64 5.94 -5.76
N THR A 195 -1.51 4.94 -4.89
CA THR A 195 -2.63 4.11 -4.44
C THR A 195 -3.10 4.55 -3.05
N GLY A 196 -4.41 4.56 -2.86
CA GLY A 196 -5.04 5.04 -1.63
C GLY A 196 -5.30 3.98 -0.57
N GLY A 197 -4.71 2.79 -0.68
CA GLY A 197 -5.13 1.63 0.12
C GLY A 197 -6.58 1.22 -0.19
N ALA A 198 -7.17 0.42 0.71
CA ALA A 198 -8.57 0.07 0.64
C ALA A 198 -9.38 0.77 1.74
N LEU A 199 -10.51 1.37 1.35
CA LEU A 199 -11.45 1.96 2.32
C LEU A 199 -11.99 0.92 3.31
N ALA A 200 -12.04 -0.33 2.89
CA ALA A 200 -12.51 -1.45 3.69
C ALA A 200 -11.36 -2.30 4.26
N GLY A 201 -10.09 -1.96 3.97
CA GLY A 201 -8.95 -2.84 4.28
C GLY A 201 -9.19 -4.27 3.79
N CYS A 202 -8.91 -5.26 4.65
CA CYS A 202 -9.26 -6.66 4.43
C CYS A 202 -10.49 -7.08 5.25
N TRP A 203 -11.60 -6.33 5.16
CA TRP A 203 -12.81 -6.47 6.01
C TRP A 203 -13.43 -7.86 6.11
N TRP A 204 -13.27 -8.71 5.09
CA TRP A 204 -13.94 -10.02 5.02
C TRP A 204 -13.34 -11.08 5.94
N ASN A 205 -12.20 -10.81 6.58
CA ASN A 205 -11.63 -11.69 7.59
C ASN A 205 -11.26 -10.93 8.87
N PRO A 206 -11.91 -11.20 10.02
CA PRO A 206 -11.58 -10.58 11.30
C PRO A 206 -10.10 -10.75 11.72
N LYS A 207 -9.43 -11.82 11.28
CA LYS A 207 -8.00 -12.05 11.55
C LYS A 207 -7.09 -11.02 10.90
N ALA A 208 -7.57 -10.33 9.86
CA ALA A 208 -6.83 -9.24 9.23
C ALA A 208 -6.95 -7.92 10.00
N ASN A 209 -7.79 -7.85 11.04
CA ASN A 209 -7.99 -6.67 11.88
C ASN A 209 -8.29 -5.40 11.05
N GLU A 210 -9.02 -5.57 9.94
CA GLU A 210 -9.39 -4.49 9.01
C GLU A 210 -8.19 -3.72 8.41
N LEU A 211 -6.98 -4.28 8.51
CA LEU A 211 -5.78 -3.70 7.94
C LEU A 211 -5.69 -4.00 6.44
N CYS A 212 -5.01 -3.11 5.73
CA CYS A 212 -4.50 -3.31 4.39
C CYS A 212 -3.30 -4.30 4.40
N PRO A 213 -2.95 -4.94 3.27
CA PRO A 213 -1.82 -5.88 3.18
C PRO A 213 -0.45 -5.29 3.57
N ASP A 214 -0.30 -3.97 3.48
CA ASP A 214 0.90 -3.21 3.89
C ASP A 214 0.90 -2.81 5.38
N LEU A 215 -0.09 -3.27 6.15
CA LEU A 215 -0.38 -2.92 7.55
C LEU A 215 -0.95 -1.50 7.75
N SER A 216 -1.24 -0.75 6.69
CA SER A 216 -1.99 0.49 6.81
C SER A 216 -3.41 0.18 7.34
N PRO A 217 -4.03 1.05 8.14
CA PRO A 217 -5.43 0.86 8.51
C PRO A 217 -6.32 0.93 7.26
N GLN A 218 -7.58 0.54 7.37
CA GLN A 218 -8.59 0.97 6.40
C GLN A 218 -8.67 2.51 6.36
N GLY A 219 -8.87 3.11 5.18
CA GLY A 219 -8.76 4.56 5.05
C GLY A 219 -8.76 5.06 3.62
N TYR A 220 -8.33 6.31 3.44
CA TYR A 220 -8.35 7.00 2.15
C TYR A 220 -7.32 8.13 2.11
N LEU A 221 -6.94 8.55 0.89
CA LEU A 221 -6.11 9.72 0.68
C LEU A 221 -6.98 10.99 0.58
N ILE A 222 -6.51 12.06 1.18
CA ILE A 222 -7.07 13.40 0.99
C ILE A 222 -6.07 14.23 0.20
N TYR A 223 -6.54 14.80 -0.91
CA TYR A 223 -5.74 15.67 -1.77
C TYR A 223 -6.13 17.13 -1.59
N ARG A 224 -5.12 18.00 -1.57
CA ARG A 224 -5.26 19.45 -1.72
C ARG A 224 -4.61 19.87 -3.03
N VAL A 225 -5.40 20.52 -3.88
CA VAL A 225 -4.93 21.10 -5.13
C VAL A 225 -4.74 22.60 -4.95
N VAL A 226 -3.55 23.11 -5.25
CA VAL A 226 -3.26 24.56 -5.31
C VAL A 226 -2.50 24.84 -6.60
N GLY A 227 -3.16 25.47 -7.57
CA GLY A 227 -2.61 25.64 -8.91
C GLY A 227 -2.36 24.28 -9.56
N GLU A 228 -1.09 23.94 -9.79
CA GLU A 228 -0.66 22.67 -10.38
C GLU A 228 -0.06 21.68 -9.35
N LYS A 229 -0.10 22.03 -8.06
CA LYS A 229 0.45 21.20 -6.99
C LYS A 229 -0.65 20.35 -6.35
N LEU A 230 -0.39 19.04 -6.22
CA LEU A 230 -1.19 18.11 -5.44
C LEU A 230 -0.43 17.71 -4.18
N ASP A 231 -0.83 18.27 -3.04
CA ASP A 231 -0.40 17.77 -1.74
C ASP A 231 -1.39 16.70 -1.28
N CYS A 232 -0.93 15.69 -0.53
CA CYS A 232 -1.84 14.70 0.03
C CYS A 232 -1.43 14.23 1.43
N PHE A 233 -2.33 13.49 2.07
CA PHE A 233 -1.98 12.59 3.17
C PHE A 233 -2.98 11.44 3.26
N TYR A 234 -2.53 10.37 3.91
CA TYR A 234 -3.37 9.23 4.23
C TYR A 234 -4.12 9.44 5.53
N LYS A 235 -5.43 9.20 5.52
CA LYS A 235 -6.28 9.27 6.69
C LYS A 235 -6.89 7.90 6.97
N GLY A 236 -6.55 7.33 8.12
CA GLY A 236 -7.22 6.15 8.65
C GLY A 236 -8.69 6.43 8.93
N LEU A 237 -9.56 5.50 8.52
CA LEU A 237 -11.00 5.61 8.73
C LEU A 237 -11.31 5.62 10.23
N GLY A 238 -12.06 6.62 10.69
CA GLY A 238 -12.35 6.80 12.11
C GLY A 238 -11.17 7.24 12.98
N GLN A 239 -9.98 7.46 12.40
CA GLN A 239 -8.77 7.85 13.12
C GLN A 239 -8.44 9.32 12.86
N ARG A 240 -8.04 10.07 13.89
CA ARG A 240 -7.48 11.42 13.77
C ARG A 240 -5.98 11.42 13.99
N ILE A 241 -5.43 10.42 14.66
CA ILE A 241 -4.00 10.31 14.97
C ILE A 241 -3.38 9.24 14.06
N ALA A 242 -2.27 9.59 13.42
CA ALA A 242 -1.42 8.60 12.75
C ALA A 242 0.03 8.86 13.07
N ILE A 243 0.79 7.78 13.26
CA ILE A 243 2.26 7.82 13.27
C ILE A 243 2.70 7.68 11.81
N ASP A 244 3.32 8.72 11.26
CA ASP A 244 3.71 8.77 9.84
C ASP A 244 5.01 8.03 9.59
N SER A 245 5.99 8.22 10.47
CA SER A 245 7.32 7.61 10.37
C SER A 245 7.95 7.43 11.76
N PRO A 246 8.85 6.44 11.93
CA PRO A 246 9.15 5.37 11.00
C PRO A 246 8.04 4.31 10.95
N ARG A 247 8.13 3.38 9.99
CA ARG A 247 7.19 2.24 9.85
C ARG A 247 7.28 1.32 11.08
N ILE A 248 6.22 0.56 11.35
CA ILE A 248 6.21 -0.48 12.40
C ILE A 248 7.44 -1.39 12.26
N GLY A 249 8.04 -1.81 13.38
CA GLY A 249 9.18 -2.72 13.42
C GLY A 249 10.49 -2.15 12.88
N ALA A 250 10.56 -0.85 12.56
CA ALA A 250 11.82 -0.18 12.25
C ALA A 250 12.80 -0.26 13.43
N ASP A 251 14.09 -0.36 13.13
CA ASP A 251 15.15 -0.34 14.12
C ASP A 251 15.42 1.08 14.62
N TRP A 252 15.62 1.19 15.93
CA TRP A 252 16.01 2.41 16.61
C TRP A 252 17.43 2.24 17.12
N GLN A 253 18.30 3.17 16.72
CA GLN A 253 19.70 3.22 17.11
C GLN A 253 20.06 4.66 17.44
N GLY A 254 20.53 4.91 18.66
CA GLY A 254 20.84 6.27 19.10
C GLY A 254 19.61 7.16 19.09
N LYS A 255 19.68 8.29 18.37
CA LYS A 255 18.58 9.24 18.22
C LYS A 255 17.71 8.85 17.03
N THR A 256 16.41 8.65 17.29
CA THR A 256 15.43 8.37 16.25
C THR A 256 14.32 9.42 16.29
N GLU A 257 14.00 9.99 15.13
CA GLU A 257 12.85 10.89 14.99
C GLU A 257 11.59 10.07 14.69
N VAL A 258 10.50 10.40 15.38
CA VAL A 258 9.16 9.89 15.11
C VAL A 258 8.28 11.06 14.70
N GLN A 259 7.59 10.92 13.57
CA GLN A 259 6.62 11.90 13.08
C GLN A 259 5.21 11.35 13.22
N ALA A 260 4.28 12.23 13.59
CA ALA A 260 2.86 11.92 13.69
C ALA A 260 2.04 13.11 13.24
N HIS A 261 0.76 12.89 12.97
CA HIS A 261 -0.17 13.98 12.70
C HIS A 261 -1.50 13.81 13.43
N LEU A 262 -2.16 14.95 13.65
CA LEU A 262 -3.50 15.06 14.22
C LEU A 262 -4.42 15.76 13.23
N VAL A 263 -5.48 15.07 12.79
CA VAL A 263 -6.46 15.58 11.84
C VAL A 263 -7.54 16.42 12.55
N GLN A 264 -7.78 17.61 12.01
CA GLN A 264 -8.75 18.60 12.46
C GLN A 264 -8.66 18.89 13.95
N PRO A 265 -7.50 19.36 14.44
CA PRO A 265 -7.27 19.61 15.87
C PRO A 265 -8.29 20.61 16.42
N GLN A 266 -8.78 20.34 17.61
CA GLN A 266 -9.60 21.27 18.39
C GLN A 266 -8.72 22.35 19.03
N PRO A 267 -9.27 23.51 19.41
CA PRO A 267 -8.53 24.52 20.17
C PRO A 267 -7.92 23.92 21.44
N GLY A 268 -6.60 24.08 21.61
CA GLY A 268 -5.86 23.50 22.75
C GLY A 268 -5.51 22.02 22.63
N GLU A 269 -5.84 21.37 21.51
CA GLU A 269 -5.49 19.97 21.27
C GLU A 269 -4.05 19.84 20.76
N PHE A 270 -3.29 18.93 21.38
CA PHE A 270 -1.94 18.54 21.02
C PHE A 270 -1.71 17.04 21.22
N LEU A 271 -0.62 16.52 20.64
CA LEU A 271 -0.23 15.13 20.78
C LEU A 271 0.76 14.94 21.93
N GLU A 272 0.57 13.85 22.66
CA GLU A 272 1.52 13.33 23.64
C GLU A 272 2.01 11.95 23.19
N TYR A 273 3.20 11.57 23.60
CA TYR A 273 3.77 10.25 23.37
C TYR A 273 4.28 9.60 24.66
N THR A 274 4.41 8.27 24.62
CA THR A 274 5.00 7.48 25.70
C THR A 274 5.83 6.33 25.12
N LEU A 275 6.83 5.91 25.90
CA LEU A 275 7.60 4.69 25.69
C LEU A 275 7.08 3.64 26.68
N ASN A 276 6.47 2.56 26.18
CA ASN A 276 5.91 1.45 26.96
C ASN A 276 4.74 1.81 27.91
N GLY A 277 4.01 2.90 27.64
CA GLY A 277 2.76 3.22 28.33
C GLY A 277 2.92 4.01 29.63
N THR A 278 4.13 4.41 30.00
CA THR A 278 4.45 5.21 31.18
C THR A 278 4.93 6.63 30.80
N ASP A 279 4.68 7.64 31.64
CA ASP A 279 5.22 9.00 31.48
C ASP A 279 4.92 9.66 30.13
N TRP A 280 3.65 10.03 29.90
CA TRP A 280 3.25 10.78 28.71
C TRP A 280 3.93 12.14 28.65
N ARG A 281 4.49 12.47 27.49
CA ARG A 281 5.23 13.71 27.22
C ARG A 281 4.66 14.39 25.98
N PRO A 282 4.61 15.72 25.91
CA PRO A 282 4.14 16.41 24.72
C PRO A 282 5.07 16.16 23.53
N MET A 283 4.49 16.01 22.34
CA MET A 283 5.22 16.06 21.07
C MET A 283 5.35 17.51 20.60
N GLN A 284 6.42 17.80 19.85
CA GLN A 284 6.63 19.14 19.29
C GLN A 284 5.82 19.31 18.01
N GLU A 285 5.00 20.36 17.92
CA GLU A 285 4.34 20.73 16.66
C GLU A 285 5.39 21.24 15.66
N THR A 286 5.39 20.67 14.45
CA THR A 286 6.36 21.01 13.38
C THR A 286 5.72 21.70 12.18
N GLY A 287 4.39 21.66 12.07
CA GLY A 287 3.68 22.35 10.99
C GLY A 287 2.17 22.16 11.04
N GLN A 288 1.46 22.95 10.24
CA GLN A 288 0.01 22.88 10.09
C GLN A 288 -0.40 22.80 8.61
N PRO A 289 -0.05 21.71 7.89
CA PRO A 289 -0.57 21.50 6.55
C PRO A 289 -2.11 21.33 6.58
N PHE A 290 -2.73 21.29 5.40
CA PHE A 290 -4.19 21.26 5.33
C PHE A 290 -4.80 20.09 6.12
N TYR A 291 -5.90 20.41 6.83
CA TYR A 291 -6.62 19.54 7.75
C TYR A 291 -5.84 18.97 8.93
N ARG A 292 -4.53 19.17 9.10
CA ARG A 292 -3.79 18.48 10.16
C ARG A 292 -2.68 19.31 10.77
N LYS A 293 -2.40 19.07 12.04
CA LYS A 293 -1.14 19.46 12.68
C LYS A 293 -0.15 18.30 12.56
N GLN A 294 1.08 18.61 12.21
CA GLN A 294 2.21 17.68 12.21
C GLN A 294 3.00 17.85 13.50
N TYR A 295 3.46 16.73 14.02
CA TYR A 295 4.24 16.64 15.24
C TYR A 295 5.46 15.78 15.00
N ALA A 296 6.54 16.08 15.72
CA ALA A 296 7.72 15.25 15.77
C ALA A 296 8.25 15.13 17.20
N VAL A 297 8.99 14.05 17.44
CA VAL A 297 9.81 13.90 18.63
C VAL A 297 11.10 13.17 18.27
N SER A 298 12.23 13.63 18.80
CA SER A 298 13.47 12.88 18.77
C SER A 298 13.63 12.11 20.08
N VAL A 299 13.66 10.78 19.99
CA VAL A 299 13.85 9.89 21.14
C VAL A 299 15.28 9.38 21.13
N ASP A 300 15.97 9.54 22.26
CA ASP A 300 17.26 8.89 22.49
C ASP A 300 17.03 7.47 23.01
N SER A 301 17.14 6.50 22.10
CA SER A 301 16.95 5.08 22.39
C SER A 301 18.10 4.49 23.23
N LEU A 302 19.22 5.21 23.46
CA LEU A 302 20.32 4.70 24.29
C LEU A 302 19.89 4.46 25.74
N SER A 303 18.84 5.11 26.21
CA SER A 303 18.29 4.90 27.56
C SER A 303 17.28 3.75 27.64
N VAL A 304 16.92 3.14 26.51
CA VAL A 304 15.93 2.08 26.38
C VAL A 304 16.65 0.74 26.18
N PRO A 305 16.23 -0.36 26.86
CA PRO A 305 16.78 -1.68 26.61
C PRO A 305 16.63 -2.13 25.16
N ASP A 306 17.59 -2.92 24.67
CA ASP A 306 17.48 -3.54 23.35
C ASP A 306 16.30 -4.52 23.32
N GLY A 307 15.58 -4.59 22.20
CA GLY A 307 14.39 -5.43 22.03
C GLY A 307 13.16 -4.67 21.57
N TYR A 308 11.97 -5.20 21.87
CA TYR A 308 10.70 -4.57 21.48
C TYR A 308 10.40 -3.32 22.30
N LEU A 309 10.02 -2.25 21.61
CA LEU A 309 9.56 -1.00 22.21
C LEU A 309 8.14 -0.71 21.74
N ASN A 310 7.20 -0.53 22.67
CA ASN A 310 5.86 -0.05 22.37
C ASN A 310 5.84 1.48 22.42
N PHE A 311 5.65 2.14 21.28
CA PHE A 311 5.49 3.59 21.21
C PHE A 311 4.02 3.92 21.03
N GLN A 312 3.50 4.82 21.86
CA GLN A 312 2.10 5.22 21.77
C GLN A 312 2.00 6.74 21.65
N VAL A 313 1.01 7.19 20.88
CA VAL A 313 0.64 8.59 20.71
C VAL A 313 -0.82 8.76 21.06
N ARG A 314 -1.17 9.82 21.78
CA ARG A 314 -2.55 10.18 22.10
C ARG A 314 -2.80 11.66 21.92
N SER A 315 -4.07 12.03 21.81
CA SER A 315 -4.52 13.40 21.98
C SER A 315 -4.66 13.70 23.48
N ASN A 316 -4.33 14.92 23.90
CA ASN A 316 -4.61 15.38 25.27
C ASN A 316 -6.12 15.60 25.55
N LEU A 317 -6.97 15.65 24.52
CA LEU A 317 -8.40 15.94 24.64
C LEU A 317 -9.32 14.76 24.29
N THR A 318 -8.79 13.69 23.67
CA THR A 318 -9.59 12.50 23.31
C THR A 318 -9.01 11.23 23.90
N SER A 319 -9.79 10.16 23.90
CA SER A 319 -9.34 8.83 24.30
C SER A 319 -8.66 8.05 23.17
N GLU A 320 -8.40 8.68 22.01
CA GLU A 320 -7.76 8.02 20.88
C GLU A 320 -6.28 7.78 21.19
N ILE A 321 -5.85 6.52 21.08
CA ILE A 321 -4.46 6.11 21.26
C ILE A 321 -4.03 5.35 20.01
N CYS A 322 -2.99 5.85 19.34
CA CYS A 322 -2.32 5.15 18.25
C CYS A 322 -1.08 4.44 18.82
N ASN A 323 -0.93 3.15 18.53
CA ASN A 323 0.19 2.32 18.98
C ASN A 323 1.06 1.90 17.77
N ARG A 324 2.38 1.87 17.97
CA ARG A 324 3.33 1.27 17.05
C ARG A 324 4.46 0.59 17.81
N GLN A 325 4.71 -0.67 17.49
CA GLN A 325 5.88 -1.39 18.00
C GLN A 325 7.10 -1.11 17.12
N PHE A 326 8.24 -0.84 17.75
CA PHE A 326 9.57 -0.69 17.14
C PHE A 326 10.54 -1.71 17.73
N VAL A 327 11.76 -1.75 17.18
CA VAL A 327 12.87 -2.55 17.73
C VAL A 327 14.01 -1.64 18.11
N VAL A 328 14.37 -1.59 19.38
CA VAL A 328 15.59 -0.92 19.84
C VAL A 328 16.76 -1.88 19.64
N ALA A 329 17.75 -1.47 18.86
CA ALA A 329 18.89 -2.32 18.47
C ALA A 329 20.20 -1.53 18.56
N ASN A 330 20.49 -1.00 19.76
CA ASN A 330 21.71 -0.23 20.02
C ASN A 330 22.98 -1.11 20.11
N GLY A 331 22.81 -2.44 20.15
CA GLY A 331 23.92 -3.38 20.23
C GLY A 331 24.60 -3.42 21.60
N LYS A 332 23.91 -2.95 22.64
CA LYS A 332 24.45 -2.85 24.01
C LYS A 332 24.40 -4.18 24.74
N GLU A 333 23.36 -4.96 24.50
CA GLU A 333 23.10 -6.19 25.24
C GLU A 333 23.58 -7.40 24.40
N PRO A 334 24.64 -8.11 24.82
CA PRO A 334 25.03 -9.36 24.16
C PRO A 334 23.88 -10.36 24.28
N ALA A 335 23.75 -11.21 23.26
CA ALA A 335 22.79 -12.30 23.33
C ALA A 335 23.12 -13.24 24.51
N SER A 336 22.10 -13.68 25.24
CA SER A 336 22.24 -14.69 26.31
C SER A 336 22.69 -16.04 25.75
N ILE A 337 22.24 -16.35 24.53
CA ILE A 337 22.58 -17.58 23.80
C ILE A 337 24.03 -17.55 23.29
N ARG A 338 24.75 -18.66 23.48
CA ARG A 338 26.15 -18.85 23.06
C ARG A 338 26.31 -19.75 21.83
N ALA A 339 25.23 -20.05 21.13
CA ALA A 339 25.25 -20.86 19.91
C ALA A 339 25.44 -19.99 18.68
N ASP A 340 26.19 -20.49 17.70
CA ASP A 340 26.23 -19.90 16.36
C ASP A 340 24.84 -19.95 15.72
N ALA A 341 24.56 -18.98 14.85
CA ALA A 341 23.32 -18.83 14.13
C ALA A 341 23.55 -18.91 12.62
N VAL A 342 22.45 -19.05 11.87
CA VAL A 342 22.47 -19.11 10.41
C VAL A 342 21.46 -18.13 9.85
N LEU A 343 21.93 -17.13 9.13
CA LEU A 343 21.09 -16.23 8.36
C LEU A 343 20.77 -16.86 7.01
N LYS A 344 19.49 -17.01 6.69
CA LYS A 344 19.02 -17.49 5.37
C LYS A 344 18.16 -16.44 4.69
N LEU A 345 18.35 -16.29 3.38
CA LEU A 345 17.56 -15.42 2.52
C LEU A 345 17.55 -15.95 1.09
N SER A 346 16.66 -15.42 0.25
CA SER A 346 16.62 -15.73 -1.19
C SER A 346 16.49 -14.47 -2.02
N VAL A 347 17.24 -14.39 -3.12
CA VAL A 347 17.24 -13.27 -4.05
C VAL A 347 16.46 -13.64 -5.31
N GLY A 348 15.57 -12.75 -5.76
CA GLY A 348 14.71 -12.98 -6.92
C GLY A 348 13.86 -14.26 -6.83
N PRO A 349 13.24 -14.59 -5.66
CA PRO A 349 12.50 -15.83 -5.53
C PRO A 349 11.35 -15.88 -6.53
N ARG A 350 11.18 -17.03 -7.18
CA ARG A 350 10.00 -17.30 -8.01
C ARG A 350 8.80 -17.56 -7.11
N SER A 351 7.92 -16.58 -7.00
CA SER A 351 6.60 -16.72 -6.40
C SER A 351 5.57 -16.32 -7.45
N SER A 352 4.47 -17.08 -7.56
CA SER A 352 3.40 -16.81 -8.53
C SER A 352 2.77 -15.42 -8.38
N ASN A 353 2.89 -14.81 -7.20
CA ASN A 353 2.28 -13.53 -6.86
C ASN A 353 3.32 -12.40 -6.62
N ALA A 354 4.61 -12.69 -6.77
CA ALA A 354 5.65 -11.66 -6.75
C ALA A 354 5.83 -11.09 -8.17
N LYS A 355 5.43 -9.83 -8.38
CA LYS A 355 5.60 -9.15 -9.67
C LYS A 355 7.08 -8.89 -9.98
N ASN A 356 7.88 -8.56 -8.98
CA ASN A 356 9.30 -8.27 -9.13
C ASN A 356 10.17 -9.48 -8.74
N GLN A 357 11.09 -9.87 -9.61
CA GLN A 357 12.06 -10.96 -9.39
C GLN A 357 13.50 -10.50 -9.64
N GLN A 358 13.76 -9.21 -9.46
CA GLN A 358 15.04 -8.57 -9.75
C GLN A 358 16.15 -9.16 -8.87
N ALA A 359 17.28 -9.49 -9.51
CA ALA A 359 18.57 -9.72 -8.86
C ALA A 359 19.38 -8.42 -8.96
N PRO A 360 20.33 -8.17 -8.04
CA PRO A 360 21.15 -6.97 -8.09
C PRO A 360 22.01 -6.97 -9.36
N SER A 361 22.22 -5.80 -9.95
CA SER A 361 23.12 -5.60 -11.09
C SER A 361 24.59 -5.73 -10.69
N GLY A 362 24.92 -5.33 -9.46
CA GLY A 362 26.25 -5.41 -8.87
C GLY A 362 26.35 -6.32 -7.65
N LYS A 363 27.52 -6.32 -7.01
CA LYS A 363 27.73 -7.07 -5.75
C LYS A 363 27.04 -6.34 -4.60
N VAL A 364 26.45 -7.12 -3.69
CA VAL A 364 25.80 -6.58 -2.49
C VAL A 364 26.44 -7.19 -1.26
N GLU A 365 27.03 -6.35 -0.42
CA GLU A 365 27.55 -6.75 0.88
C GLU A 365 26.38 -6.96 1.86
N VAL A 366 26.40 -8.09 2.57
CA VAL A 366 25.42 -8.45 3.59
C VAL A 366 25.98 -8.05 4.95
N ILE A 367 25.30 -7.12 5.61
CA ILE A 367 25.75 -6.51 6.87
C ILE A 367 24.84 -6.96 8.00
N PHE A 368 25.41 -7.61 9.02
CA PHE A 368 24.73 -8.05 10.23
C PHE A 368 25.37 -7.39 11.45
N ASN A 369 24.59 -6.62 12.22
CA ASN A 369 25.08 -5.81 13.35
C ASN A 369 26.34 -5.00 13.00
N ASP A 370 26.32 -4.29 11.86
CA ASP A 370 27.44 -3.50 11.33
C ASP A 370 28.68 -4.29 10.88
N HIS A 371 28.62 -5.63 10.91
CA HIS A 371 29.68 -6.50 10.40
C HIS A 371 29.31 -7.09 9.03
N SER A 372 30.27 -7.09 8.11
CA SER A 372 30.16 -7.82 6.84
C SER A 372 30.21 -9.33 7.10
N VAL A 373 29.15 -10.05 6.71
CA VAL A 373 29.04 -11.51 6.91
C VAL A 373 29.04 -12.29 5.59
N GLY A 374 29.07 -11.59 4.46
CA GLY A 374 29.17 -12.20 3.14
C GLY A 374 28.74 -11.27 2.01
N VAL A 375 28.70 -11.82 0.80
CA VAL A 375 28.38 -11.09 -0.42
C VAL A 375 27.33 -11.86 -1.23
N ILE A 376 26.31 -11.15 -1.69
CA ILE A 376 25.39 -11.60 -2.73
C ILE A 376 26.03 -11.26 -4.08
N ALA A 377 26.13 -12.27 -4.94
CA ALA A 377 26.70 -12.11 -6.27
C ALA A 377 25.73 -11.37 -7.18
N GLU A 378 26.29 -10.56 -8.08
CA GLU A 378 25.56 -9.91 -9.16
C GLU A 378 24.78 -10.91 -10.01
N GLN A 379 23.61 -10.49 -10.49
CA GLN A 379 22.73 -11.21 -11.42
C GLN A 379 22.28 -12.61 -10.96
N ALA A 380 22.53 -12.98 -9.70
CA ALA A 380 22.27 -14.31 -9.19
C ALA A 380 20.93 -14.38 -8.42
N ARG A 381 19.95 -15.08 -9.01
CA ARG A 381 18.70 -15.44 -8.34
C ARG A 381 18.84 -16.80 -7.65
N LYS A 382 19.13 -16.80 -6.36
CA LYS A 382 19.31 -18.03 -5.56
C LYS A 382 19.09 -17.78 -4.08
N SER A 383 19.03 -18.86 -3.31
CA SER A 383 19.10 -18.82 -1.86
C SER A 383 20.55 -18.64 -1.39
N TYR A 384 20.72 -17.90 -0.30
CA TYR A 384 21.98 -17.67 0.37
C TYR A 384 21.87 -18.05 1.84
N THR A 385 22.99 -18.50 2.38
CA THR A 385 23.16 -18.90 3.78
C THR A 385 24.45 -18.28 4.29
N PHE A 386 24.37 -17.54 5.40
CA PHE A 386 25.52 -16.89 6.02
C PHE A 386 25.65 -17.37 7.48
N PRO A 387 26.79 -17.96 7.88
CA PRO A 387 27.02 -18.32 9.27
C PRO A 387 27.23 -17.04 10.10
N ILE A 388 26.56 -16.95 11.24
CA ILE A 388 26.63 -15.83 12.16
C ILE A 388 27.24 -16.35 13.47
N LYS A 389 28.40 -15.82 13.84
CA LYS A 389 29.08 -16.23 15.08
C LYS A 389 28.33 -15.74 16.30
N ALA A 390 28.31 -16.58 17.34
CA ALA A 390 27.63 -16.26 18.60
C ALA A 390 28.08 -14.90 19.21
N GLU A 391 29.35 -14.54 19.02
CA GLU A 391 29.92 -13.26 19.48
C GLU A 391 29.36 -12.02 18.75
N LEU A 392 28.79 -12.19 17.55
CA LEU A 392 28.13 -11.13 16.79
C LEU A 392 26.66 -10.97 17.20
N LEU A 393 26.07 -11.95 17.89
CA LEU A 393 24.68 -11.90 18.31
C LEU A 393 24.47 -10.91 19.47
N ARG A 394 23.37 -10.18 19.39
CA ARG A 394 22.87 -9.21 20.37
C ARG A 394 21.42 -9.55 20.70
N ARG A 395 20.87 -8.98 21.77
CA ARG A 395 19.44 -9.16 22.10
C ARG A 395 18.52 -8.73 20.95
N ALA A 396 18.83 -7.61 20.30
CA ALA A 396 18.20 -7.21 19.06
C ALA A 396 19.27 -7.07 17.97
N ASN A 397 19.03 -7.73 16.83
CA ASN A 397 19.99 -7.80 15.73
C ASN A 397 19.43 -7.11 14.49
N THR A 398 20.30 -6.48 13.70
CA THR A 398 19.94 -5.83 12.45
C THR A 398 20.63 -6.49 11.26
N LEU A 399 19.89 -6.64 10.16
CA LEU A 399 20.39 -7.01 8.85
C LEU A 399 20.15 -5.87 7.87
N SER A 400 21.16 -5.51 7.10
CA SER A 400 21.09 -4.52 6.04
C SER A 400 21.98 -4.92 4.86
N PHE A 401 21.89 -4.15 3.78
CA PHE A 401 22.56 -4.45 2.52
C PHE A 401 23.27 -3.22 2.00
N ARG A 402 24.52 -3.37 1.56
CA ARG A 402 25.27 -2.30 0.89
C ARG A 402 25.54 -2.70 -0.56
N PHE A 403 24.88 -2.00 -1.46
CA PHE A 403 25.03 -2.20 -2.90
C PHE A 403 26.31 -1.51 -3.39
N SER A 404 27.00 -2.12 -4.34
CA SER A 404 28.14 -1.48 -5.03
C SER A 404 27.71 -0.28 -5.88
N ASP A 405 26.47 -0.32 -6.38
CA ASP A 405 25.82 0.77 -7.10
C ASP A 405 24.65 1.30 -6.25
N PRO A 406 24.64 2.58 -5.86
CA PRO A 406 23.57 3.17 -5.05
C PRO A 406 22.17 3.10 -5.68
N ASP A 407 22.07 3.08 -7.01
CA ASP A 407 20.80 3.04 -7.74
C ASP A 407 20.32 1.60 -8.03
N ASP A 408 21.08 0.60 -7.57
CA ASP A 408 20.73 -0.81 -7.72
C ASP A 408 19.66 -1.24 -6.71
N GLY A 409 19.13 -2.43 -6.92
CA GLY A 409 18.15 -3.02 -6.04
C GLY A 409 17.86 -4.46 -6.39
N MET A 410 17.28 -5.17 -5.42
CA MET A 410 16.90 -6.57 -5.58
C MET A 410 15.58 -6.86 -4.90
N SER A 411 14.90 -7.89 -5.40
CA SER A 411 13.81 -8.53 -4.68
C SER A 411 14.37 -9.64 -3.78
N LEU A 412 13.82 -9.73 -2.58
CA LEU A 412 14.26 -10.65 -1.53
C LEU A 412 13.05 -11.47 -1.06
N GLY A 413 13.22 -12.76 -0.79
CA GLY A 413 12.26 -13.51 0.04
C GLY A 413 12.29 -13.01 1.49
N SER A 414 11.59 -13.68 2.40
CA SER A 414 11.65 -13.32 3.83
C SER A 414 12.92 -13.83 4.50
N PRO A 415 13.85 -12.96 4.94
CA PRO A 415 15.03 -13.39 5.66
C PRO A 415 14.66 -14.02 6.99
N VAL A 416 15.40 -15.04 7.39
CA VAL A 416 15.26 -15.71 8.70
C VAL A 416 16.61 -15.88 9.36
N LEU A 417 16.64 -15.72 10.68
CA LEU A 417 17.80 -16.06 11.51
C LEU A 417 17.46 -17.32 12.29
N GLU A 418 18.16 -18.42 11.99
CA GLU A 418 17.98 -19.70 12.67
C GLU A 418 19.03 -19.86 13.77
N ILE A 419 18.59 -20.15 14.98
CA ILE A 419 19.46 -20.40 16.14
C ILE A 419 18.92 -21.60 16.89
N LYS A 420 19.70 -22.70 16.95
CA LYS A 420 19.21 -24.00 17.44
C LYS A 420 17.91 -24.42 16.74
N GLU A 421 16.81 -24.54 17.49
CA GLU A 421 15.47 -24.90 16.99
C GLU A 421 14.59 -23.67 16.72
N SER A 422 15.05 -22.46 17.10
CA SER A 422 14.32 -21.22 16.90
C SER A 422 14.54 -20.63 15.51
N VAL A 423 13.47 -20.10 14.92
CA VAL A 423 13.50 -19.36 13.65
C VAL A 423 12.95 -17.96 13.88
N LEU A 424 13.84 -16.97 13.86
CA LEU A 424 13.49 -15.58 14.07
C LEU A 424 13.20 -14.88 12.75
N ARG A 425 12.23 -13.99 12.79
CA ARG A 425 11.75 -13.20 11.66
C ARG A 425 11.68 -11.74 12.04
N ASP A 426 11.73 -10.90 11.02
CA ASP A 426 11.40 -9.50 11.18
C ASP A 426 9.97 -9.32 11.75
N PRO A 427 9.75 -8.42 12.72
CA PRO A 427 8.42 -8.18 13.28
C PRO A 427 7.40 -7.75 12.21
N ARG A 428 7.85 -7.02 11.18
CA ARG A 428 7.01 -6.66 10.02
C ARG A 428 6.66 -7.90 9.19
N ASP A 429 7.61 -8.82 8.99
CA ASP A 429 7.34 -10.10 8.31
C ASP A 429 6.25 -10.87 9.04
N THR A 430 6.40 -10.99 10.36
CA THR A 430 5.42 -11.65 11.22
C THR A 430 4.04 -11.01 11.11
N ALA A 431 3.95 -9.68 11.13
CA ALA A 431 2.69 -8.96 11.00
C ALA A 431 2.06 -9.14 9.60
N ILE A 432 2.83 -8.96 8.53
CA ILE A 432 2.35 -9.09 7.15
C ILE A 432 1.88 -10.52 6.87
N ARG A 433 2.60 -11.55 7.34
CA ARG A 433 2.19 -12.96 7.20
C ARG A 433 0.82 -13.22 7.81
N LYS A 434 0.51 -12.62 8.97
CA LYS A 434 -0.83 -12.74 9.60
C LYS A 434 -1.92 -12.16 8.69
N ILE A 435 -1.69 -10.99 8.11
CA ILE A 435 -2.64 -10.38 7.17
C ILE A 435 -2.77 -11.22 5.90
N ARG A 436 -1.65 -11.68 5.32
CA ARG A 436 -1.66 -12.50 4.11
C ARG A 436 -2.42 -13.80 4.29
N THR A 437 -2.17 -14.50 5.39
CA THR A 437 -2.84 -15.76 5.70
C THR A 437 -4.32 -15.57 6.02
N ALA A 438 -4.69 -14.44 6.64
CA ALA A 438 -6.08 -14.08 6.84
C ALA A 438 -6.79 -13.76 5.50
N HIS A 439 -6.14 -13.03 4.61
CA HIS A 439 -6.76 -12.58 3.37
C HIS A 439 -6.80 -13.67 2.28
N TRP A 440 -5.67 -14.34 2.02
CA TRP A 440 -5.50 -15.30 0.92
C TRP A 440 -5.33 -16.76 1.37
N GLY A 441 -5.38 -17.03 2.67
CA GLY A 441 -5.23 -18.37 3.24
C GLY A 441 -3.79 -18.77 3.55
N ASN A 442 -3.61 -19.93 4.21
CA ASN A 442 -2.32 -20.35 4.79
C ASN A 442 -1.16 -20.41 3.78
N ALA A 443 -1.43 -20.81 2.53
CA ALA A 443 -0.41 -20.88 1.48
C ALA A 443 0.22 -19.51 1.18
N ALA A 444 -0.48 -18.41 1.50
CA ALA A 444 -0.03 -17.06 1.23
C ALA A 444 0.99 -16.50 2.23
N ALA A 445 1.32 -17.25 3.28
CA ALA A 445 2.31 -16.81 4.27
C ALA A 445 3.63 -16.41 3.61
N ASP A 446 4.09 -17.17 2.63
CA ASP A 446 5.36 -16.96 1.92
C ASP A 446 5.15 -16.45 0.48
N TRP A 447 3.97 -15.89 0.17
CA TRP A 447 3.77 -15.21 -1.12
C TRP A 447 4.50 -13.86 -1.11
N GLY A 448 5.43 -13.69 -2.05
CA GLY A 448 6.18 -12.44 -2.18
C GLY A 448 7.39 -12.32 -1.26
N GLY A 449 7.63 -11.11 -0.74
CA GLY A 449 8.79 -10.79 0.07
C GLY A 449 9.05 -9.28 0.16
N TYR A 450 10.30 -8.88 -0.04
CA TYR A 450 10.79 -7.52 0.14
C TYR A 450 11.48 -6.99 -1.10
N LEU A 451 11.53 -5.67 -1.21
CA LEU A 451 12.28 -4.92 -2.21
C LEU A 451 13.35 -4.13 -1.47
N VAL A 452 14.61 -4.33 -1.81
CA VAL A 452 15.78 -3.77 -1.12
C VAL A 452 16.60 -2.96 -2.12
N GLY A 453 17.05 -1.76 -1.71
CA GLY A 453 17.79 -0.83 -2.55
C GLY A 453 16.93 0.31 -3.08
N GLU A 454 17.54 1.21 -3.83
CA GLU A 454 16.94 2.49 -4.27
C GLU A 454 16.49 2.48 -5.73
N SER A 455 16.64 1.35 -6.42
CA SER A 455 16.25 1.24 -7.82
C SER A 455 14.79 1.67 -8.07
N PRO A 456 14.55 2.61 -9.02
CA PRO A 456 13.22 3.16 -9.28
C PRO A 456 12.25 2.14 -9.87
N THR A 457 12.74 1.00 -10.36
CA THR A 457 11.94 -0.12 -10.87
C THR A 457 11.30 -0.94 -9.75
N LEU A 458 11.78 -0.79 -8.51
CA LEU A 458 11.22 -1.45 -7.35
C LEU A 458 9.99 -0.64 -6.89
N VAL A 459 8.80 -1.16 -7.17
CA VAL A 459 7.52 -0.56 -6.77
C VAL A 459 6.80 -1.53 -5.84
N GLU A 460 6.35 -1.03 -4.68
CA GLU A 460 5.63 -1.87 -3.71
C GLU A 460 4.32 -2.38 -4.32
N ASN A 461 3.93 -3.59 -3.94
CA ASN A 461 2.69 -4.24 -4.33
C ASN A 461 2.18 -5.09 -3.13
N PRO A 462 0.98 -5.69 -3.19
CA PRO A 462 0.38 -6.39 -2.04
C PRO A 462 1.28 -7.48 -1.44
N PHE A 463 2.18 -8.04 -2.25
CA PHE A 463 3.06 -9.14 -1.88
C PHE A 463 4.52 -8.73 -1.70
N GLN A 464 4.92 -7.52 -2.11
CA GLN A 464 6.32 -7.08 -2.00
C GLN A 464 6.43 -5.67 -1.46
N ARG A 465 7.18 -5.53 -0.35
CA ARG A 465 7.32 -4.29 0.40
C ARG A 465 8.74 -3.75 0.35
N LYS A 466 8.92 -2.45 0.19
CA LYS A 466 10.23 -1.79 0.32
C LYS A 466 10.70 -1.85 1.77
N GLN A 467 11.89 -2.42 1.97
CA GLN A 467 12.51 -2.57 3.28
C GLN A 467 14.01 -2.85 3.15
N SER A 468 14.84 -1.90 3.58
CA SER A 468 16.31 -2.02 3.47
C SER A 468 16.99 -2.52 4.75
N ARG A 469 16.26 -2.56 5.87
CA ARG A 469 16.75 -3.01 7.18
C ARG A 469 15.77 -3.98 7.81
N PHE A 470 16.29 -5.04 8.42
CA PHE A 470 15.53 -6.12 9.04
C PHE A 470 15.99 -6.32 10.48
N CYS A 471 15.08 -6.71 11.38
CA CYS A 471 15.36 -6.91 12.79
C CYS A 471 15.13 -8.37 13.20
N PHE A 472 15.98 -8.92 14.07
CA PHE A 472 15.77 -10.21 14.71
C PHE A 472 15.96 -10.06 16.22
N VAL A 473 14.88 -10.22 16.98
CA VAL A 473 14.87 -10.04 18.43
C VAL A 473 14.92 -11.41 19.10
N LEU A 474 15.93 -11.61 19.95
CA LEU A 474 16.07 -12.76 20.83
C LEU A 474 15.29 -12.48 22.12
N ASN A 475 14.42 -13.40 22.49
CA ASN A 475 13.75 -13.36 23.79
C ASN A 475 14.63 -14.02 24.84
N ASP A 476 14.57 -13.53 26.08
CA ASP A 476 15.33 -14.10 27.21
C ASP A 476 14.89 -15.52 27.60
N THR A 477 13.78 -16.00 27.04
CA THR A 477 13.15 -17.31 27.31
C THR A 477 13.47 -18.40 26.29
N GLU A 478 14.32 -18.14 25.28
CA GLU A 478 14.72 -19.13 24.25
C GLU A 478 16.13 -19.69 24.44
#